data_AF-A0A8T2P8K1-F1
#
_entry.id   AF-A0A8T2P8K1-F1
#
_cell.length_a   1.000
_cell.length_b   1.000
_cell.length_c   1.000
_cell.angle_alpha   90.00
_cell.angle_beta   90.00
_cell.angle_gamma   90.00
#
_symmetry.space_group_name_H-M   'P 1'
#
loop_
_entity.id
_entity.type
_entity.pdbx_description
1 polymer ?
#
loop_
_entity_poly.entity_id
_entity_poly.type
_entity_poly.pdbx_seq_one_letter_code
_entity_poly.pdbx_strand_id
1 'polypeptide(L)'
;AGDCEPAALPLSEEYLSSRDWLTQYGLKAQKLLLFDALADCAFRHSDGVVNVNVKPEDESLQTDAETIHKLVNAKYCDRFAHMKWKDDSVVHVYVSAEKCREYEQRMKAALDNLQRRLEWLGRGSRELFGTVVEEWVYVLIDTSESMKDQLPLLKDKIHQLMQEQLCHKAKVNFVKFGSRVAVWRERLAEVSPQSLENAWGWIRGLQAGGSTNTLSALRLALADVGTQAVYLLTDGRPD
;
A
#
# COMPACT_ATOMS: atom_id res chain seq x y z
N ALA A 1 -26.94 -25.33 17.91
CA ALA A 1 -26.69 -23.88 17.77
C ALA A 1 -25.38 -23.77 17.02
N GLY A 2 -25.44 -23.33 15.76
CA GLY A 2 -24.26 -23.19 14.91
C GLY A 2 -23.61 -21.84 15.20
N ASP A 3 -22.33 -21.88 15.58
CA ASP A 3 -21.48 -20.72 15.74
C ASP A 3 -21.35 -19.99 14.40
N CYS A 4 -21.95 -18.81 14.33
CA CYS A 4 -21.75 -17.88 13.22
C CYS A 4 -20.60 -16.96 13.65
N GLU A 5 -19.39 -17.23 13.17
CA GLU A 5 -18.30 -16.26 13.24
C GLU A 5 -18.77 -14.93 12.64
N PRO A 6 -18.53 -13.79 13.30
CA PRO A 6 -18.88 -12.51 12.72
C PRO A 6 -17.96 -12.28 11.51
N ALA A 7 -18.54 -12.41 10.30
CA ALA A 7 -17.89 -11.99 9.07
C ALA A 7 -17.47 -10.53 9.23
N ALA A 8 -16.17 -10.29 9.27
CA ALA A 8 -15.60 -8.94 9.33
C ALA A 8 -16.19 -8.14 8.16
N LEU A 9 -16.97 -7.09 8.49
CA LEU A 9 -17.44 -6.14 7.49
C LEU A 9 -16.22 -5.62 6.72
N PRO A 10 -16.26 -5.58 5.38
CA PRO A 10 -15.13 -5.07 4.62
C PRO A 10 -14.84 -3.66 5.08
N LEU A 11 -13.64 -3.44 5.61
CA LEU A 11 -13.15 -2.12 5.97
C LEU A 11 -13.32 -1.22 4.74
N SER A 12 -14.00 -0.08 4.90
CA SER A 12 -14.13 0.92 3.84
C SER A 12 -12.74 1.22 3.28
N GLU A 13 -12.61 1.34 1.95
CA GLU A 13 -11.33 1.63 1.26
C GLU A 13 -10.58 2.85 1.86
N GLU A 14 -11.32 3.70 2.56
CA GLU A 14 -10.86 4.90 3.26
C GLU A 14 -9.95 4.61 4.47
N TYR A 15 -10.01 3.39 5.04
CA TYR A 15 -9.18 2.97 6.18
C TYR A 15 -8.01 2.07 5.77
N LEU A 16 -7.90 1.74 4.47
CA LEU A 16 -6.79 0.94 3.98
C LEU A 16 -5.52 1.78 3.89
N SER A 17 -4.41 1.23 4.39
CA SER A 17 -3.09 1.78 4.13
C SER A 17 -2.81 1.76 2.62
N SER A 18 -1.93 2.63 2.13
CA SER A 18 -1.52 2.63 0.71
C SER A 18 -0.96 1.28 0.27
N ARG A 19 -0.28 0.56 1.17
CA ARG A 19 0.23 -0.79 0.90
C ARG A 19 -0.91 -1.77 0.69
N ASP A 20 -1.86 -1.84 1.61
CA ASP A 20 -2.94 -2.82 1.55
C ASP A 20 -3.89 -2.50 0.38
N TRP A 21 -4.13 -1.22 0.10
CA TRP A 21 -4.84 -0.79 -1.10
C TRP A 21 -4.13 -1.27 -2.37
N LEU A 22 -2.79 -1.14 -2.48
CA LEU A 22 -2.04 -1.65 -3.63
C LEU A 22 -2.05 -3.18 -3.74
N THR A 23 -2.19 -3.92 -2.63
CA THR A 23 -2.34 -5.39 -2.70
C THR A 23 -3.66 -5.83 -3.32
N GLN A 24 -4.69 -4.99 -3.25
CA GLN A 24 -6.02 -5.28 -3.81
C GLN A 24 -6.20 -4.66 -5.20
N TYR A 25 -5.75 -3.42 -5.40
CA TYR A 25 -6.03 -2.62 -6.59
C TYR A 25 -4.81 -2.31 -7.45
N GLY A 26 -3.60 -2.68 -7.01
CA GLY A 26 -2.37 -2.44 -7.76
C GLY A 26 -2.25 -3.28 -9.03
N LEU A 27 -1.33 -2.89 -9.92
CA LEU A 27 -1.13 -3.55 -11.22
C LEU A 27 -0.86 -5.05 -11.09
N LYS A 28 -0.10 -5.46 -10.06
CA LYS A 28 0.17 -6.88 -9.78
C LYS A 28 -1.10 -7.64 -9.41
N ALA A 29 -1.94 -7.07 -8.54
CA ALA A 29 -3.21 -7.67 -8.14
C ALA A 29 -4.15 -7.84 -9.33
N GLN A 30 -4.12 -6.86 -10.24
CA GLN A 30 -4.92 -6.85 -11.46
C GLN A 30 -4.30 -7.64 -12.63
N LYS A 31 -3.15 -8.31 -12.43
CA LYS A 31 -2.41 -9.05 -13.47
C LYS A 31 -2.10 -8.21 -14.71
N LEU A 32 -1.69 -6.95 -14.48
CA LEU A 32 -1.33 -5.98 -15.52
C LEU A 32 0.18 -5.77 -15.67
N LEU A 33 1.00 -6.60 -15.03
CA LEU A 33 2.44 -6.58 -15.29
C LEU A 33 2.73 -7.18 -16.66
N LEU A 34 3.86 -6.78 -17.27
CA LEU A 34 4.27 -7.21 -18.61
C LEU A 34 4.16 -8.74 -18.80
N PHE A 35 4.76 -9.51 -17.91
CA PHE A 35 4.75 -10.96 -18.01
C PHE A 35 3.37 -11.58 -17.77
N ASP A 36 2.54 -10.95 -16.95
CA ASP A 36 1.19 -11.45 -16.66
C ASP A 36 0.27 -11.18 -17.86
N ALA A 37 0.44 -10.03 -18.52
CA ALA A 37 -0.27 -9.66 -19.74
C ALA A 37 0.08 -10.57 -20.93
N LEU A 38 1.35 -10.98 -21.01
CA LEU A 38 1.88 -11.80 -22.09
C LEU A 38 1.84 -13.31 -21.81
N ALA A 39 1.51 -13.74 -20.59
CA ALA A 39 1.56 -15.15 -20.20
C ALA A 39 0.76 -16.08 -21.13
N ASP A 40 -0.44 -15.66 -21.54
CA ASP A 40 -1.32 -16.45 -22.42
C ASP A 40 -0.93 -16.37 -23.90
N CYS A 41 0.03 -15.49 -24.23
CA CYS A 41 0.46 -15.17 -25.58
C CYS A 41 1.94 -15.52 -25.83
N ALA A 42 2.62 -16.04 -24.81
CA ALA A 42 4.02 -16.42 -24.82
C ALA A 42 4.15 -17.94 -24.90
N PHE A 43 4.97 -18.43 -25.82
CA PHE A 43 5.28 -19.85 -25.97
C PHE A 43 6.79 -20.05 -26.06
N ARG A 44 7.29 -21.12 -25.44
CA ARG A 44 8.73 -21.39 -25.37
C ARG A 44 9.30 -21.64 -26.77
N HIS A 45 10.42 -20.98 -27.07
CA HIS A 45 11.25 -21.39 -28.18
C HIS A 45 11.77 -22.81 -27.89
N SER A 46 11.38 -23.77 -28.71
CA SER A 46 11.75 -25.18 -28.53
C SER A 46 12.50 -25.64 -29.77
N ASP A 47 13.83 -25.64 -29.66
CA ASP A 47 14.71 -26.39 -30.53
C ASP A 47 15.18 -27.62 -29.74
N GLY A 48 14.88 -28.83 -30.22
CA GLY A 48 15.13 -30.02 -29.43
C GLY A 48 15.07 -31.33 -30.21
N VAL A 49 15.70 -32.35 -29.63
CA VAL A 49 15.63 -33.73 -30.13
C VAL A 49 14.37 -34.37 -29.57
N VAL A 50 13.41 -34.68 -30.44
CA VAL A 50 12.20 -35.41 -30.10
C VAL A 50 12.41 -36.89 -30.40
N ASN A 51 12.13 -37.74 -29.42
CA ASN A 51 12.16 -39.19 -29.56
C ASN A 51 10.89 -39.64 -30.28
N VAL A 52 11.01 -40.00 -31.55
CA VAL A 52 9.91 -40.53 -32.33
C VAL A 52 10.05 -42.04 -32.39
N ASN A 53 9.12 -42.74 -31.75
CA ASN A 53 9.05 -44.19 -31.82
C ASN A 53 8.46 -44.59 -33.16
N VAL A 54 9.23 -45.30 -33.99
CA VAL A 54 8.81 -45.75 -35.32
C VAL A 54 8.69 -47.28 -35.31
N LYS A 55 7.82 -47.80 -36.18
CA LYS A 55 7.69 -49.24 -36.38
C LYS A 55 9.02 -49.78 -36.95
N PRO A 56 9.58 -50.86 -36.40
CA PRO A 56 10.81 -51.47 -36.93
C PRO A 56 10.62 -51.90 -38.39
N GLU A 57 11.69 -51.78 -39.19
CA GLU A 57 11.65 -52.06 -40.65
C GLU A 57 11.42 -53.53 -40.98
N ASP A 58 11.77 -54.43 -40.06
CA ASP A 58 11.56 -55.88 -40.20
C ASP A 58 10.39 -56.35 -39.33
N GLU A 59 9.21 -56.51 -39.93
CA GLU A 59 8.00 -56.94 -39.24
C GLU A 59 8.05 -58.39 -38.74
N SER A 60 9.09 -59.16 -39.11
CA SER A 60 9.27 -60.55 -38.69
C SER A 60 9.91 -60.71 -37.31
N LEU A 61 10.47 -59.62 -36.75
CA LEU A 61 11.06 -59.59 -35.41
C LEU A 61 10.07 -58.89 -34.46
N GLN A 62 9.53 -59.63 -33.48
CA GLN A 62 8.74 -59.04 -32.39
C GLN A 62 9.69 -58.30 -31.44
N THR A 63 9.96 -57.03 -31.72
CA THR A 63 10.71 -56.13 -30.83
C THR A 63 9.96 -54.83 -30.58
N ASP A 64 10.28 -54.17 -29.46
CA ASP A 64 9.73 -52.87 -29.08
C ASP A 64 9.99 -51.80 -30.15
N ALA A 65 9.19 -50.72 -30.15
CA ALA A 65 9.31 -49.64 -31.13
C ALA A 65 10.70 -48.98 -31.09
N GLU A 66 11.28 -48.72 -32.27
CA GLU A 66 12.60 -48.09 -32.37
C GLU A 66 12.51 -46.59 -32.12
N THR A 67 13.27 -46.09 -31.16
CA THR A 67 13.32 -44.65 -30.85
C THR A 67 14.29 -43.94 -31.79
N ILE A 68 13.75 -43.16 -32.72
CA ILE A 68 14.53 -42.28 -33.60
C ILE A 68 14.58 -40.88 -32.99
N HIS A 69 15.80 -40.41 -32.73
CA HIS A 69 16.07 -39.04 -32.32
C HIS A 69 15.92 -38.08 -33.52
N LYS A 70 14.84 -37.31 -33.57
CA LYS A 70 14.64 -36.28 -34.60
C LYS A 70 14.91 -34.90 -34.02
N LEU A 71 15.87 -34.19 -34.60
CA LEU A 71 16.05 -32.77 -34.32
C LEU A 71 14.87 -32.00 -34.93
N VAL A 72 14.05 -31.40 -34.07
CA VAL A 72 12.97 -30.51 -34.47
C VAL A 72 13.39 -29.10 -34.11
N ASN A 73 13.60 -28.30 -35.14
CA ASN A 73 13.78 -26.86 -34.99
C ASN A 73 12.41 -26.20 -35.09
N ALA A 74 12.15 -25.19 -34.28
CA ALA A 74 10.94 -24.40 -34.38
C ALA A 74 10.89 -23.72 -35.76
N LYS A 75 9.86 -24.08 -36.56
CA LYS A 75 9.64 -23.48 -37.88
C LYS A 75 8.87 -22.17 -37.71
N TYR A 76 9.22 -21.16 -38.52
CA TYR A 76 8.58 -19.83 -38.54
C TYR A 76 8.87 -18.92 -37.33
N CYS A 77 9.97 -19.15 -36.61
CA CYS A 77 10.42 -18.28 -35.50
C CYS A 77 10.64 -16.82 -35.92
N ASP A 78 11.03 -16.60 -37.18
CA ASP A 78 11.21 -15.27 -37.79
C ASP A 78 9.94 -14.42 -37.81
N ARG A 79 8.76 -15.03 -37.68
CA ARG A 79 7.46 -14.34 -37.71
C ARG A 79 6.98 -13.87 -36.34
N PHE A 80 7.65 -14.24 -35.27
CA PHE A 80 7.25 -13.90 -33.90
C PHE A 80 8.28 -12.99 -33.23
N ALA A 81 7.80 -12.11 -32.36
CA ALA A 81 8.68 -11.33 -31.51
C ALA A 81 9.33 -12.26 -30.47
N HIS A 82 10.63 -12.11 -30.25
CA HIS A 82 11.37 -12.83 -29.22
C HIS A 82 11.58 -11.94 -28.01
N MET A 83 11.36 -12.49 -26.80
CA MET A 83 11.73 -11.81 -25.56
C MET A 83 12.32 -12.79 -24.56
N LYS A 84 13.13 -12.25 -23.63
CA LYS A 84 13.57 -13.00 -22.46
C LYS A 84 12.46 -13.03 -21.42
N TRP A 85 12.20 -14.21 -20.88
CA TRP A 85 11.23 -14.42 -19.82
C TRP A 85 11.84 -14.24 -18.43
N LYS A 86 11.03 -14.43 -17.37
CA LYS A 86 11.46 -14.28 -15.97
C LYS A 86 12.60 -15.23 -15.57
N ASP A 87 12.71 -16.38 -16.24
CA ASP A 87 13.70 -17.43 -16.02
C ASP A 87 14.88 -17.37 -17.01
N ASP A 88 15.07 -16.22 -17.67
CA ASP A 88 16.04 -16.00 -18.76
C ASP A 88 15.81 -16.85 -20.02
N SER A 89 14.74 -17.66 -20.07
CA SER A 89 14.38 -18.41 -21.28
C SER A 89 13.90 -17.49 -22.39
N VAL A 90 14.19 -17.86 -23.64
CA VAL A 90 13.68 -17.15 -24.81
C VAL A 90 12.29 -17.67 -25.15
N VAL A 91 11.31 -16.77 -25.19
CA VAL A 91 9.93 -17.08 -25.60
C VAL A 91 9.57 -16.29 -26.85
N HIS A 92 8.76 -16.90 -27.69
CA HIS A 92 8.05 -16.22 -28.75
C HIS A 92 6.76 -15.61 -28.20
N VAL A 93 6.42 -14.43 -28.66
CA VAL A 93 5.21 -13.73 -28.27
C VAL A 93 4.39 -13.38 -29.50
N TYR A 94 3.10 -13.72 -29.45
CA TYR A 94 2.12 -13.29 -30.44
C TYR A 94 0.97 -12.58 -29.75
N VAL A 95 0.90 -11.26 -29.92
CA VAL A 95 -0.18 -10.45 -29.35
C VAL A 95 -1.18 -10.09 -30.44
N SER A 96 -2.43 -10.54 -30.29
CA SER A 96 -3.51 -10.15 -31.20
C SER A 96 -3.91 -8.68 -30.99
N ALA A 97 -4.46 -8.04 -32.02
CA ALA A 97 -4.97 -6.67 -31.91
C ALA A 97 -6.09 -6.55 -30.85
N GLU A 98 -6.88 -7.60 -30.66
CA GLU A 98 -7.90 -7.67 -29.61
C GLU A 98 -7.29 -7.67 -28.21
N LYS A 99 -6.28 -8.53 -27.96
CA LYS A 99 -5.58 -8.59 -26.67
C LYS A 99 -4.89 -7.26 -26.36
N CYS A 100 -4.28 -6.62 -27.35
CA CYS A 100 -3.70 -5.27 -27.19
C CYS A 100 -4.76 -4.27 -26.73
N ARG A 101 -5.92 -4.23 -27.39
CA ARG A 101 -7.01 -3.30 -27.04
C ARG A 101 -7.58 -3.57 -25.65
N GLU A 102 -7.79 -4.83 -25.28
CA GLU A 102 -8.27 -5.22 -23.95
C GLU A 102 -7.27 -4.81 -22.86
N TYR A 103 -5.98 -5.09 -23.06
CA TYR A 103 -4.93 -4.70 -22.14
C TYR A 103 -4.84 -3.18 -22.00
N GLU A 104 -4.91 -2.43 -23.09
CA GLU A 104 -4.92 -0.97 -23.09
C GLU A 104 -6.11 -0.42 -22.28
N GLN A 105 -7.31 -0.96 -22.48
CA GLN A 105 -8.50 -0.55 -21.73
C GLN A 105 -8.36 -0.84 -20.23
N ARG A 106 -7.88 -2.03 -19.87
CA ARG A 106 -7.65 -2.39 -18.46
C ARG A 106 -6.56 -1.54 -17.82
N MET A 107 -5.50 -1.22 -18.56
CA MET A 107 -4.43 -0.33 -18.07
C MET A 107 -4.94 1.09 -17.85
N LYS A 108 -5.79 1.63 -18.75
CA LYS A 108 -6.44 2.93 -18.56
C LYS A 108 -7.32 2.93 -17.30
N ALA A 109 -8.16 1.91 -17.14
CA ALA A 109 -9.00 1.80 -15.94
C ALA A 109 -8.17 1.71 -14.64
N ALA A 110 -7.04 0.99 -14.66
CA ALA A 110 -6.12 0.92 -13.53
C ALA A 110 -5.47 2.27 -13.22
N LEU A 111 -5.05 3.01 -14.26
CA LEU A 111 -4.51 4.36 -14.13
C LEU A 111 -5.55 5.33 -13.55
N ASP A 112 -6.78 5.30 -14.05
CA ASP A 112 -7.88 6.13 -13.55
C ASP A 112 -8.18 5.83 -12.08
N ASN A 113 -8.05 4.57 -11.64
CA ASN A 113 -8.21 4.20 -10.24
C ASN A 113 -7.06 4.75 -9.38
N LEU A 114 -5.81 4.61 -9.84
CA LEU A 114 -4.63 5.17 -9.16
C LEU A 114 -4.72 6.69 -9.03
N GLN A 115 -5.16 7.39 -10.08
CA GLN A 115 -5.36 8.83 -10.06
C GLN A 115 -6.43 9.25 -9.05
N ARG A 116 -7.60 8.59 -9.07
CA ARG A 116 -8.65 8.83 -8.07
C ARG A 116 -8.16 8.61 -6.64
N ARG A 117 -7.37 7.56 -6.40
CA ARG A 117 -6.77 7.31 -5.08
C ARG A 117 -5.77 8.39 -4.69
N LEU A 118 -4.94 8.86 -5.63
CA LEU A 118 -4.00 9.95 -5.39
C LEU A 118 -4.72 11.25 -5.04
N GLU A 119 -5.76 11.61 -5.79
CA GLU A 119 -6.61 12.75 -5.47
C GLU A 119 -7.26 12.64 -4.10
N TRP A 120 -7.71 11.42 -3.72
CA TRP A 120 -8.28 11.18 -2.41
C TRP A 120 -7.24 11.36 -1.28
N LEU A 121 -6.00 10.91 -1.49
CA LEU A 121 -4.89 11.12 -0.55
C LEU A 121 -4.48 12.59 -0.43
N GLY A 122 -4.64 13.38 -1.50
CA GLY A 122 -4.33 14.81 -1.54
C GLY A 122 -5.45 15.72 -1.00
N ARG A 123 -6.53 15.18 -0.42
CA ARG A 123 -7.66 15.97 0.07
C ARG A 123 -7.64 16.12 1.60
N GLY A 124 -7.88 17.35 2.04
CA GLY A 124 -8.13 17.68 3.44
C GLY A 124 -6.92 17.42 4.34
N SER A 125 -7.16 16.83 5.51
CA SER A 125 -6.13 16.46 6.48
C SER A 125 -5.15 15.42 5.94
N ARG A 126 -5.55 14.60 4.95
CA ARG A 126 -4.69 13.54 4.39
C ARG A 126 -3.50 14.10 3.61
N GLU A 127 -3.64 15.29 3.04
CA GLU A 127 -2.56 15.99 2.33
C GLU A 127 -1.35 16.21 3.25
N LEU A 128 -1.59 16.58 4.51
CA LEU A 128 -0.54 16.92 5.47
C LEU A 128 -0.16 15.76 6.38
N PHE A 129 -1.16 15.03 6.88
CA PHE A 129 -0.96 14.00 7.91
C PHE A 129 -0.96 12.57 7.36
N GLY A 130 -1.30 12.39 6.08
CA GLY A 130 -1.61 11.08 5.52
C GLY A 130 -2.90 10.48 6.11
N THR A 131 -3.07 9.18 5.91
CA THR A 131 -4.18 8.42 6.48
C THR A 131 -3.76 7.83 7.83
N VAL A 132 -4.48 8.20 8.89
CA VAL A 132 -4.32 7.60 10.21
C VAL A 132 -5.01 6.24 10.20
N VAL A 133 -4.25 5.15 10.24
CA VAL A 133 -4.80 3.78 10.14
C VAL A 133 -5.02 3.13 11.50
N GLU A 134 -4.22 3.52 12.49
CA GLU A 134 -4.27 3.00 13.85
C GLU A 134 -5.47 3.56 14.63
N GLU A 135 -5.93 2.79 15.63
CA GLU A 135 -7.12 3.12 16.43
C GLU A 135 -6.79 3.87 17.72
N TRP A 136 -5.60 3.62 18.29
CA TRP A 136 -5.15 4.19 19.57
C TRP A 136 -3.92 5.05 19.35
N VAL A 137 -4.14 6.37 19.22
CA VAL A 137 -3.13 7.29 18.68
C VAL A 137 -2.76 8.43 19.63
N TYR A 138 -1.47 8.75 19.67
CA TYR A 138 -0.96 9.97 20.30
C TYR A 138 -0.57 11.00 19.24
N VAL A 139 -0.93 12.26 19.47
CA VAL A 139 -0.48 13.39 18.66
C VAL A 139 0.40 14.29 19.52
N LEU A 140 1.69 14.37 19.18
CA LEU A 140 2.67 15.23 19.82
C LEU A 140 2.78 16.54 19.05
N ILE A 141 2.54 17.66 19.72
CA ILE A 141 2.49 18.99 19.14
C ILE A 141 3.67 19.79 19.67
N ASP A 142 4.56 20.19 18.77
CA ASP A 142 5.64 21.09 19.08
C ASP A 142 5.10 22.51 19.34
N THR A 143 5.51 23.06 20.47
CA THR A 143 5.17 24.40 20.95
C THR A 143 6.42 25.17 21.35
N SER A 144 7.59 24.82 20.80
CA SER A 144 8.82 25.60 20.93
C SER A 144 8.68 27.02 20.34
N GLU A 145 9.63 27.91 20.62
CA GLU A 145 9.61 29.28 20.08
C GLU A 145 9.67 29.31 18.55
N SER A 146 10.35 28.34 17.91
CA SER A 146 10.45 28.28 16.44
C SER A 146 9.11 27.99 15.76
N MET A 147 8.18 27.34 16.48
CA MET A 147 6.83 27.06 16.00
C MET A 147 5.89 28.27 16.08
N LYS A 148 6.30 29.41 16.65
CA LYS A 148 5.41 30.56 16.94
C LYS A 148 4.58 31.05 15.75
N ASP A 149 5.21 31.19 14.59
CA ASP A 149 4.55 31.68 13.39
C ASP A 149 3.68 30.59 12.72
N GLN A 150 4.04 29.32 12.90
CA GLN A 150 3.38 28.17 12.29
C GLN A 150 2.26 27.59 13.16
N LEU A 151 2.30 27.81 14.48
CA LEU A 151 1.38 27.22 15.44
C LEU A 151 -0.10 27.56 15.16
N PRO A 152 -0.48 28.79 14.75
CA PRO A 152 -1.87 29.07 14.36
C PRO A 152 -2.34 28.18 13.20
N LEU A 153 -1.54 28.09 12.14
CA LEU A 153 -1.85 27.23 10.99
C LEU A 153 -1.90 25.75 11.39
N LEU A 154 -0.95 25.31 12.22
CA LEU A 154 -0.92 23.95 12.72
C LEU A 154 -2.18 23.60 13.52
N LYS A 155 -2.68 24.52 14.36
CA LYS A 155 -3.94 24.32 15.09
C LYS A 155 -5.13 24.11 14.15
N ASP A 156 -5.24 24.92 13.09
CA ASP A 156 -6.31 24.78 12.09
C ASP A 156 -6.23 23.43 11.39
N LYS A 157 -5.01 22.98 11.04
CA LYS A 157 -4.78 21.67 10.43
C LYS A 157 -5.07 20.52 11.40
N ILE A 158 -4.73 20.64 12.68
CA ILE A 158 -5.10 19.65 13.70
C ILE A 158 -6.62 19.60 13.87
N HIS A 159 -7.31 20.74 13.86
CA HIS A 159 -8.77 20.77 13.93
C HIS A 159 -9.40 20.01 12.75
N GLN A 160 -8.88 20.25 11.54
CA GLN A 160 -9.30 19.50 10.35
C GLN A 160 -9.03 17.99 10.51
N LEU A 161 -7.85 17.59 11.00
CA LEU A 161 -7.52 16.20 11.29
C LEU A 161 -8.48 15.57 12.31
N MET A 162 -8.86 16.32 13.35
CA MET A 162 -9.81 15.86 14.36
C MET A 162 -11.19 15.59 13.77
N GLN A 163 -11.67 16.47 12.90
CA GLN A 163 -13.00 16.37 12.29
C GLN A 163 -13.08 15.29 11.21
N GLU A 164 -12.00 15.08 10.46
CA GLU A 164 -12.01 14.18 9.30
C GLU A 164 -11.50 12.77 9.60
N GLN A 165 -10.60 12.59 10.57
CA GLN A 165 -9.95 11.30 10.84
C GLN A 165 -10.04 10.87 12.30
N LEU A 166 -9.67 11.72 13.27
CA LEU A 166 -9.61 11.30 14.68
C LEU A 166 -10.98 11.03 15.29
N CYS A 167 -12.05 11.62 14.74
CA CYS A 167 -13.43 11.36 15.13
C CYS A 167 -13.89 9.92 14.90
N HIS A 168 -13.18 9.18 14.04
CA HIS A 168 -13.46 7.79 13.71
C HIS A 168 -12.55 6.80 14.46
N LYS A 169 -11.67 7.29 15.35
CA LYS A 169 -10.73 6.46 16.11
C LYS A 169 -11.33 6.03 17.43
N ALA A 170 -10.92 4.88 17.94
CA ALA A 170 -11.34 4.46 19.27
C ALA A 170 -10.76 5.38 20.36
N LYS A 171 -9.45 5.66 20.33
CA LYS A 171 -8.78 6.44 21.38
C LYS A 171 -7.75 7.43 20.86
N VAL A 172 -7.74 8.61 21.46
CA VAL A 172 -6.77 9.66 21.15
C VAL A 172 -6.23 10.32 22.40
N ASN A 173 -4.98 10.79 22.33
CA ASN A 173 -4.45 11.73 23.29
C ASN A 173 -3.54 12.76 22.60
N PHE A 174 -3.41 13.93 23.22
CA PHE A 174 -2.61 15.03 22.73
C PHE A 174 -1.57 15.42 23.77
N VAL A 175 -0.36 15.71 23.29
CA VAL A 175 0.78 16.10 24.13
C VAL A 175 1.42 17.32 23.50
N LYS A 176 1.57 18.40 24.27
CA LYS A 176 2.37 19.53 23.86
C LYS A 176 3.78 19.32 24.40
N PHE A 177 4.76 19.70 23.60
CA PHE A 177 6.14 19.71 24.05
C PHE A 177 6.82 21.00 23.61
N GLY A 178 7.74 21.45 24.46
CA GLY A 178 8.55 22.64 24.33
C GLY A 178 9.63 22.50 25.39
N SER A 179 9.85 23.52 26.22
CA SER A 179 10.69 23.35 27.42
C SER A 179 10.13 22.36 28.43
N ARG A 180 8.80 22.23 28.48
CA ARG A 180 8.10 21.25 29.32
C ARG A 180 7.09 20.50 28.48
N VAL A 181 6.86 19.25 28.86
CA VAL A 181 5.80 18.41 28.29
C VAL A 181 4.53 18.62 29.11
N ALA A 182 3.39 18.80 28.44
CA ALA A 182 2.10 18.73 29.09
C ALA A 182 1.13 17.89 28.27
N VAL A 183 0.29 17.13 28.95
CA VAL A 183 -0.66 16.20 28.34
C VAL A 183 -2.08 16.75 28.48
N TRP A 184 -2.93 16.48 27.50
CA TRP A 184 -4.35 16.77 27.61
C TRP A 184 -5.04 15.81 28.59
N ARG A 185 -4.74 14.52 28.50
CA ARG A 185 -5.19 13.47 29.41
C ARG A 185 -4.00 12.63 29.88
N GLU A 186 -4.10 12.03 31.07
CA GLU A 186 -3.04 11.18 31.61
C GLU A 186 -2.76 9.93 30.75
N ARG A 187 -3.78 9.44 30.03
CA ARG A 187 -3.73 8.30 29.13
C ARG A 187 -4.64 8.52 27.92
N LEU A 188 -4.56 7.61 26.95
CA LEU A 188 -5.50 7.49 25.83
C LEU A 188 -6.96 7.61 26.30
N ALA A 189 -7.67 8.59 25.73
CA ALA A 189 -9.07 8.85 26.04
C ALA A 189 -9.97 8.37 24.91
N GLU A 190 -11.14 7.82 25.26
CA GLU A 190 -12.16 7.42 24.29
C GLU A 190 -12.62 8.63 23.47
N VAL A 191 -12.79 8.40 22.17
CA VAL A 191 -13.29 9.41 21.25
C VAL A 191 -14.81 9.52 21.37
N SER A 192 -15.26 10.75 21.60
CA SER A 192 -16.66 11.15 21.63
C SER A 192 -16.75 12.62 21.19
N PRO A 193 -17.91 13.11 20.74
CA PRO A 193 -18.06 14.53 20.39
C PRO A 193 -17.60 15.47 21.53
N GLN A 194 -17.95 15.13 22.77
CA GLN A 194 -17.57 15.91 23.94
C GLN A 194 -16.07 15.83 24.25
N SER A 195 -15.43 14.66 24.11
CA SER A 195 -14.00 14.54 24.35
C SER A 195 -13.18 15.27 23.28
N LEU A 196 -13.60 15.24 22.02
CA LEU A 196 -12.99 16.01 20.93
C LEU A 196 -13.14 17.52 21.11
N GLU A 197 -14.31 18.00 21.53
CA GLU A 197 -14.52 19.43 21.80
C GLU A 197 -13.62 19.92 22.95
N ASN A 198 -13.50 19.12 24.01
CA ASN A 198 -12.59 19.41 25.13
C ASN A 198 -11.12 19.40 24.70
N ALA A 199 -10.71 18.41 23.88
CA ALA A 199 -9.37 18.37 23.31
C ALA A 199 -9.10 19.60 22.45
N TRP A 200 -10.05 20.02 21.63
CA TRP A 200 -9.93 21.22 20.81
C TRP A 200 -9.84 22.49 21.64
N GLY A 201 -10.61 22.60 22.72
CA GLY A 201 -10.45 23.68 23.71
C GLY A 201 -9.03 23.77 24.26
N TRP A 202 -8.44 22.64 24.62
CA TRP A 202 -7.06 22.55 25.11
C TRP A 202 -6.03 22.93 24.02
N ILE A 203 -6.19 22.43 22.79
CA ILE A 203 -5.32 22.73 21.64
C ILE A 203 -5.36 24.23 21.29
N ARG A 204 -6.55 24.86 21.31
CA ARG A 204 -6.68 26.30 21.09
C ARG A 204 -5.88 27.13 22.09
N GLY A 205 -5.82 26.69 23.35
CA GLY A 205 -5.06 27.33 24.43
C GLY A 205 -3.53 27.17 24.35
N LEU A 206 -3.00 26.37 23.41
CA LEU A 206 -1.54 26.20 23.28
C LEU A 206 -0.86 27.51 22.88
N GLN A 207 0.31 27.76 23.44
CA GLN A 207 1.14 28.91 23.12
C GLN A 207 2.56 28.42 22.84
N ALA A 208 3.18 29.01 21.82
CA ALA A 208 4.57 28.75 21.48
C ALA A 208 5.49 29.42 22.50
N GLY A 209 6.58 28.76 22.86
CA GLY A 209 7.61 29.32 23.71
C GLY A 209 8.64 28.30 24.19
N GLY A 210 9.85 28.81 24.40
CA GLY A 210 10.95 28.05 24.96
C GLY A 210 11.62 27.10 23.96
N SER A 211 12.29 26.10 24.51
CA SER A 211 13.13 25.10 23.86
C SER A 211 12.32 23.90 23.34
N THR A 212 12.97 22.86 22.83
CA THR A 212 12.36 21.67 22.21
C THR A 212 12.74 20.38 22.94
N ASN A 213 11.80 19.77 23.69
CA ASN A 213 12.05 18.52 24.42
C ASN A 213 11.29 17.31 23.84
N THR A 214 11.66 16.94 22.62
CA THR A 214 11.03 15.83 21.87
C THR A 214 11.18 14.48 22.58
N LEU A 215 12.34 14.21 23.22
CA LEU A 215 12.61 12.94 23.89
C LEU A 215 11.62 12.67 25.02
N SER A 216 11.30 13.70 25.82
CA SER A 216 10.36 13.54 26.95
C SER A 216 8.93 13.31 26.45
N ALA A 217 8.54 13.94 25.34
CA ALA A 217 7.23 13.76 24.73
C ALA A 217 7.05 12.33 24.19
N LEU A 218 8.07 11.82 23.48
CA LEU A 218 8.08 10.45 22.96
C LEU A 218 8.08 9.42 24.09
N ARG A 219 8.91 9.59 25.13
CA ARG A 219 8.91 8.69 26.29
C ARG A 219 7.54 8.63 26.97
N LEU A 220 6.85 9.76 27.07
CA LEU A 220 5.52 9.81 27.66
C LEU A 220 4.51 9.02 26.83
N ALA A 221 4.44 9.27 25.52
CA ALA A 221 3.48 8.59 24.65
C ALA A 221 3.75 7.09 24.53
N LEU A 222 5.02 6.69 24.47
CA LEU A 222 5.42 5.28 24.36
C LEU A 222 5.34 4.53 25.71
N ALA A 223 5.24 5.23 26.83
CA ALA A 223 5.02 4.59 28.14
C ALA A 223 3.57 4.10 28.33
N ASP A 224 2.62 4.61 27.55
CA ASP A 224 1.24 4.12 27.53
C ASP A 224 1.17 2.82 26.70
N VAL A 225 0.89 1.70 27.37
CA VAL A 225 0.89 0.35 26.78
C VAL A 225 -0.10 0.21 25.61
N GLY A 226 -1.14 1.05 25.58
CA GLY A 226 -2.12 1.07 24.49
C GLY A 226 -1.66 1.82 23.23
N THR A 227 -0.52 2.49 23.24
CA THR A 227 -0.12 3.31 22.08
C THR A 227 0.20 2.44 20.87
N GLN A 228 -0.59 2.58 19.81
CA GLN A 228 -0.35 1.93 18.52
C GLN A 228 0.49 2.81 17.59
N ALA A 229 0.22 4.12 17.58
CA ALA A 229 0.96 5.09 16.78
C ALA A 229 1.15 6.42 17.50
N VAL A 230 2.25 7.09 17.15
CA VAL A 230 2.61 8.43 17.63
C VAL A 230 2.88 9.33 16.43
N TYR A 231 2.10 10.40 16.30
CA TYR A 231 2.24 11.41 15.27
C TYR A 231 2.98 12.62 15.85
N LEU A 232 4.19 12.88 15.36
CA LEU A 232 5.03 13.98 15.80
C LEU A 232 4.90 15.17 14.85
N LEU A 233 4.39 16.30 15.35
CA LEU A 233 4.16 17.53 14.60
C LEU A 233 5.17 18.59 15.06
N THR A 234 6.24 18.79 14.30
CA THR A 234 7.37 19.68 14.62
C THR A 234 7.94 20.30 13.35
N ASP A 235 8.59 21.45 13.47
CA ASP A 235 9.40 22.05 12.41
C ASP A 235 10.80 21.41 12.27
N GLY A 236 11.10 20.44 13.13
CA GLY A 236 12.32 19.64 13.06
C GLY A 236 13.58 20.40 13.46
N ARG A 237 13.45 21.50 14.21
CA ARG A 237 14.59 22.21 14.81
C ARG A 237 14.81 21.72 16.24
N PRO A 238 15.63 20.67 16.46
CA PRO A 238 16.13 20.40 17.79
C PRO A 238 17.07 21.53 18.21
N ASP A 239 17.09 21.85 19.50
CA ASP A 239 18.11 22.73 20.09
C ASP A 239 19.52 22.12 19.99
#